data_AF-A0A821H4L1-F1
#
_entry.id   AF-A0A821H4L1-F1
#
_cell.length_a   1.000
_cell.length_b   1.000
_cell.length_c   1.000
_cell.angle_alpha   90.00
_cell.angle_beta   90.00
_cell.angle_gamma   90.00
#
_symmetry.space_group_name_H-M   'P 1'
#
loop_
_entity.id
_entity.type
_entity.pdbx_description
1 polymer ?
#
loop_
_entity_poly.entity_id
_entity_poly.type
_entity_poly.pdbx_seq_one_letter_code
_entity_poly.pdbx_strand_id
1 'polypeptide(L)'
;MSDEGLNNKIGIDTKTGFVCGGNRWNFEAWIDNMGSSDKANNNAHPATPTDGSAVKLVGLSRTVIAWILQMNQEGHYPYDSVETSTEIDEKMKLLFLEWLNKIDETNSSEYANRRRIYTDTINSFLKWTDFQVRPNFIIAAIILALKQVETILLGKYGIKTLDSTDYKYAGDYVNNHD
;
A
#
# COMPACT_ATOMS: atom_id res chain seq x y z
N MET A 1 -5.49 -25.77 3.32
CA MET A 1 -4.18 -25.12 3.12
C MET A 1 -3.12 -26.20 3.29
N SER A 2 -2.12 -26.24 2.42
CA SER A 2 -1.05 -27.24 2.52
C SER A 2 -0.01 -26.80 3.57
N ASP A 3 0.88 -27.71 3.96
CA ASP A 3 1.95 -27.42 4.92
C ASP A 3 2.89 -26.31 4.39
N GLU A 4 3.10 -26.23 3.08
CA GLU A 4 3.86 -25.16 2.44
C GLU A 4 3.18 -23.79 2.59
N GLY A 5 1.85 -23.73 2.61
CA GLY A 5 1.09 -22.50 2.81
C GLY A 5 1.27 -21.91 4.21
N LEU A 6 1.56 -22.75 5.21
CA LEU A 6 1.81 -22.31 6.59
C LEU A 6 3.19 -21.65 6.75
N ASN A 7 4.15 -22.00 5.90
CA ASN A 7 5.51 -21.51 5.96
C ASN A 7 5.66 -20.19 5.20
N ASN A 8 5.31 -19.10 5.87
CA ASN A 8 5.28 -17.78 5.27
C ASN A 8 6.52 -16.94 5.60
N LYS A 9 6.93 -16.08 4.67
CA LYS A 9 8.01 -15.10 4.86
C LYS A 9 7.44 -13.72 4.56
N ILE A 10 7.58 -12.81 5.51
CA ILE A 10 7.08 -11.43 5.41
C ILE A 10 8.25 -10.51 5.76
N GLY A 11 8.41 -9.44 5.01
CA GLY A 11 9.51 -8.50 5.22
C GLY A 11 9.40 -7.26 4.35
N ILE A 12 10.55 -6.61 4.18
CA ILE A 12 10.72 -5.43 3.35
C ILE A 12 11.74 -5.79 2.29
N ASP A 13 11.42 -5.57 1.02
CA ASP A 13 12.43 -5.55 -0.03
C ASP A 13 13.31 -4.31 0.18
N THR A 14 14.55 -4.49 0.63
CA THR A 14 15.45 -3.40 0.99
C THR A 14 15.90 -2.55 -0.21
N LYS A 15 15.70 -3.06 -1.45
CA LYS A 15 15.97 -2.30 -2.67
C LYS A 15 14.86 -1.30 -2.93
N THR A 16 13.61 -1.75 -2.92
CA THR A 16 12.41 -0.96 -3.27
C THR A 16 11.72 -0.29 -2.09
N GLY A 17 11.98 -0.76 -0.86
CA GLY A 17 11.24 -0.36 0.33
C GLY A 17 9.82 -0.95 0.40
N PHE A 18 9.45 -1.88 -0.49
CA PHE A 18 8.11 -2.45 -0.46
C PHE A 18 7.97 -3.50 0.63
N VAL A 19 6.86 -3.44 1.37
CA VAL A 19 6.38 -4.58 2.16
C VAL A 19 6.05 -5.71 1.20
N CYS A 20 6.66 -6.86 1.44
CA CYS A 20 6.48 -8.05 0.65
C CYS A 20 6.25 -9.26 1.56
N GLY A 21 5.50 -10.22 1.06
CA GLY A 21 5.27 -11.44 1.81
C GLY A 21 4.58 -12.51 0.99
N GLY A 22 4.26 -13.62 1.64
CA GLY A 22 3.42 -14.63 1.07
C GLY A 22 4.21 -15.70 0.35
N ASN A 23 3.45 -16.70 -0.10
CA ASN A 23 3.91 -17.66 -1.07
C ASN A 23 2.72 -18.08 -1.94
N ARG A 24 3.00 -18.79 -3.03
CA ARG A 24 1.99 -19.28 -3.99
C ARG A 24 0.92 -20.22 -3.40
N TRP A 25 1.13 -20.74 -2.19
CA TRP A 25 0.25 -21.67 -1.48
C TRP A 25 -0.58 -20.98 -0.38
N ASN A 26 -0.43 -19.67 -0.24
CA ASN A 26 -1.11 -18.84 0.75
C ASN A 26 -1.81 -17.64 0.10
N PHE A 27 -2.63 -16.95 0.88
CA PHE A 27 -3.23 -15.66 0.62
C PHE A 27 -2.96 -14.73 1.80
N GLU A 28 -2.37 -13.57 1.53
CA GLU A 28 -2.11 -12.54 2.55
C GLU A 28 -3.11 -11.39 2.50
N ALA A 29 -4.08 -11.49 1.60
CA ALA A 29 -5.00 -10.44 1.25
C ALA A 29 -6.44 -10.87 1.47
N TRP A 30 -7.34 -9.90 1.62
CA TRP A 30 -8.79 -10.11 1.76
C TRP A 30 -9.45 -10.91 0.62
N ILE A 31 -8.77 -11.11 -0.51
CA ILE A 31 -9.21 -12.00 -1.59
C ILE A 31 -8.61 -13.39 -1.33
N ASP A 32 -9.14 -14.08 -0.33
CA ASP A 32 -8.54 -15.23 0.37
C ASP A 32 -9.17 -16.59 0.03
N ASN A 33 -9.65 -16.74 -1.21
CA ASN A 33 -10.34 -17.97 -1.58
C ASN A 33 -9.39 -19.17 -1.70
N MET A 34 -9.47 -20.09 -0.74
CA MET A 34 -8.77 -21.37 -0.74
C MET A 34 -9.58 -22.44 -1.48
N GLY A 35 -8.97 -23.10 -2.46
CA GLY A 35 -9.58 -24.25 -3.11
C GLY A 35 -9.82 -25.40 -2.12
N SER A 36 -10.93 -26.12 -2.32
CA SER A 36 -11.43 -27.13 -1.37
C SER A 36 -11.97 -28.40 -2.05
N SER A 37 -11.78 -28.55 -3.37
CA SER A 37 -12.31 -29.67 -4.14
C SER A 37 -11.22 -30.64 -4.59
N ASP A 38 -11.28 -31.87 -4.08
CA ASP A 38 -10.43 -32.97 -4.55
C ASP A 38 -10.80 -33.37 -5.99
N LYS A 39 -12.11 -33.35 -6.33
CA LYS A 39 -12.60 -33.68 -7.68
C LYS A 39 -12.08 -32.72 -8.75
N ALA A 40 -11.97 -31.44 -8.42
CA ALA A 40 -11.42 -30.42 -9.31
C ALA A 40 -9.89 -30.27 -9.18
N ASN A 41 -9.24 -31.12 -8.36
CA ASN A 41 -7.81 -31.08 -8.07
C ASN A 41 -7.30 -29.69 -7.64
N ASN A 42 -8.09 -28.98 -6.82
CA ASN A 42 -7.74 -27.65 -6.31
C ASN A 42 -7.75 -27.56 -4.79
N ASN A 43 -8.00 -28.67 -4.08
CA ASN A 43 -8.00 -28.68 -2.64
C ASN A 43 -6.67 -28.15 -2.09
N ALA A 44 -6.74 -27.25 -1.12
CA ALA A 44 -5.61 -26.56 -0.50
C ALA A 44 -4.76 -25.68 -1.44
N HIS A 45 -5.21 -25.41 -2.68
CA HIS A 45 -4.56 -24.49 -3.60
C HIS A 45 -5.31 -23.15 -3.63
N PRO A 46 -4.66 -22.01 -3.35
CA PRO A 46 -5.31 -20.72 -3.41
C PRO A 46 -5.70 -20.37 -4.85
N ALA A 47 -6.92 -19.84 -5.03
CA ALA A 47 -7.36 -19.35 -6.34
C ALA A 47 -6.70 -18.01 -6.70
N THR A 48 -6.38 -17.22 -5.68
CA THR A 48 -5.85 -15.86 -5.80
C THR A 48 -4.70 -15.63 -4.82
N PRO A 49 -3.58 -16.38 -4.93
CA PRO A 49 -2.39 -16.04 -4.17
C PRO A 49 -2.01 -14.59 -4.49
N THR A 50 -1.75 -13.83 -3.44
CA THR A 50 -1.41 -12.39 -3.51
C THR A 50 -0.07 -12.19 -2.80
N ASP A 51 0.90 -13.04 -3.16
CA ASP A 51 2.28 -13.00 -2.69
C ASP A 51 3.09 -11.94 -3.44
N GLY A 52 4.24 -11.56 -2.87
CA GLY A 52 5.02 -10.41 -3.30
C GLY A 52 4.54 -9.13 -2.62
N SER A 53 4.59 -8.00 -3.33
CA SER A 53 4.31 -6.68 -2.79
C SER A 53 2.93 -6.19 -3.24
N ALA A 54 1.91 -6.41 -2.43
CA ALA A 54 0.55 -5.99 -2.75
C ALA A 54 0.40 -4.46 -2.72
N VAL A 55 -0.19 -3.87 -3.77
CA VAL A 55 -0.32 -2.41 -3.95
C VAL A 55 -0.97 -1.70 -2.76
N LYS A 56 -1.98 -2.33 -2.16
CA LYS A 56 -2.67 -1.80 -0.98
C LYS A 56 -1.75 -1.75 0.26
N LEU A 57 -0.88 -2.75 0.44
CA LEU A 57 0.02 -2.84 1.59
C LEU A 57 1.16 -1.85 1.42
N VAL A 58 1.70 -1.72 0.21
CA VAL A 58 2.68 -0.70 -0.13
C VAL A 58 2.12 0.70 0.11
N GLY A 59 0.90 1.00 -0.36
CA GLY A 59 0.25 2.29 -0.15
C GLY A 59 -0.03 2.61 1.32
N LEU A 60 -0.50 1.63 2.10
CA LEU A 60 -0.69 1.76 3.55
C LEU A 60 0.65 1.99 4.27
N SER A 61 1.66 1.18 3.97
CA SER A 61 3.00 1.29 4.55
C SER A 61 3.60 2.67 4.30
N ARG A 62 3.60 3.14 3.04
CA ARG A 62 4.03 4.50 2.69
C ARG A 62 3.34 5.56 3.53
N THR A 63 2.02 5.45 3.68
CA THR A 63 1.22 6.43 4.43
C THR A 63 1.59 6.46 5.91
N VAL A 64 1.72 5.28 6.53
CA VAL A 64 2.11 5.15 7.94
C VAL A 64 3.53 5.66 8.17
N ILE A 65 4.50 5.30 7.31
CA ILE A 65 5.89 5.77 7.44
C ILE A 65 5.95 7.30 7.30
N ALA A 66 5.23 7.88 6.34
CA ALA A 66 5.16 9.32 6.18
C ALA A 66 4.56 10.03 7.41
N TRP A 67 3.52 9.45 8.00
CA TRP A 67 2.92 9.96 9.22
C TRP A 67 3.87 9.85 10.43
N ILE A 68 4.54 8.70 10.62
CA ILE A 68 5.50 8.51 11.71
C ILE A 68 6.69 9.47 11.56
N LEU A 69 7.20 9.67 10.35
CA LEU A 69 8.28 10.64 10.09
C LEU A 69 7.86 12.05 10.49
N GLN A 70 6.64 12.47 10.13
CA GLN A 70 6.09 13.75 10.56
C GLN A 70 5.97 13.85 12.08
N MET A 71 5.42 12.81 12.74
CA MET A 71 5.31 12.78 14.20
C MET A 71 6.69 12.85 14.88
N ASN A 72 7.73 12.27 14.28
CA ASN A 72 9.10 12.38 14.78
C ASN A 72 9.64 13.81 14.66
N GLN A 73 9.43 14.45 13.51
CA GLN A 73 9.83 15.85 13.27
C GLN A 73 9.11 16.85 14.18
N GLU A 74 7.86 16.57 14.54
CA GLU A 74 7.06 17.36 15.49
C GLU A 74 7.40 17.05 16.97
N GLY A 75 8.29 16.08 17.23
CA GLY A 75 8.69 15.69 18.59
C GLY A 75 7.66 14.80 19.30
N HIS A 76 6.64 14.32 18.60
CA HIS A 76 5.61 13.40 19.12
C HIS A 76 6.01 11.93 19.05
N TYR A 77 7.04 11.58 18.27
CA TYR A 77 7.56 10.22 18.16
C TYR A 77 9.08 10.17 18.32
N PRO A 78 9.65 9.28 19.14
CA PRO A 78 11.07 9.37 19.51
C PRO A 78 12.04 8.71 18.52
N TYR A 79 11.57 7.94 17.55
CA TYR A 79 12.44 7.19 16.62
C TYR A 79 12.40 7.77 15.21
N ASP A 80 13.53 7.68 14.51
CA ASP A 80 13.70 8.15 13.12
C ASP A 80 13.91 6.99 12.12
N SER A 81 13.90 5.75 12.62
CA SER A 81 14.41 4.58 11.91
C SER A 81 13.99 3.25 12.54
N VAL A 82 14.25 2.17 11.80
CA VAL A 82 14.13 0.79 12.25
C VAL A 82 15.43 0.02 11.98
N GLU A 83 15.71 -0.99 12.80
CA GLU A 83 16.73 -1.99 12.49
C GLU A 83 16.09 -3.13 11.70
N THR A 84 16.73 -3.53 10.60
CA THR A 84 16.34 -4.67 9.77
C THR A 84 17.58 -5.45 9.33
N SER A 85 17.38 -6.57 8.63
CA SER A 85 18.48 -7.37 8.10
C SER A 85 18.34 -7.49 6.58
N THR A 86 19.46 -7.52 5.87
CA THR A 86 19.47 -7.81 4.43
C THR A 86 19.19 -9.30 4.17
N GLU A 87 19.05 -9.69 2.90
CA GLU A 87 18.89 -11.09 2.51
C GLU A 87 20.07 -12.00 2.93
N ILE A 88 21.22 -11.41 3.29
CA ILE A 88 22.43 -12.10 3.79
C ILE A 88 22.62 -11.95 5.30
N ASP A 89 21.54 -11.66 6.04
CA ASP A 89 21.51 -11.49 7.52
C ASP A 89 22.41 -10.37 8.07
N GLU A 90 22.82 -9.42 7.23
CA GLU A 90 23.54 -8.24 7.71
C GLU A 90 22.57 -7.22 8.29
N LYS A 91 22.77 -6.85 9.56
CA LYS A 91 22.00 -5.79 10.22
C LYS A 91 22.20 -4.46 9.49
N MET A 92 21.11 -3.79 9.20
CA MET A 92 21.09 -2.45 8.65
C MET A 92 20.09 -1.57 9.40
N LYS A 93 20.43 -0.28 9.49
CA LYS A 93 19.51 0.76 9.98
C LYS A 93 18.83 1.37 8.78
N LEU A 94 17.50 1.39 8.77
CA LEU A 94 16.70 2.00 7.70
C LEU A 94 16.00 3.24 8.27
N LEU A 95 16.43 4.43 7.83
CA LEU A 95 15.77 5.69 8.21
C LEU A 95 14.39 5.77 7.55
N PHE A 96 13.39 6.34 8.24
CA PHE A 96 12.05 6.49 7.68
C PHE A 96 12.04 7.36 6.41
N LEU A 97 12.88 8.39 6.36
CA LEU A 97 13.03 9.25 5.19
C LEU A 97 13.59 8.48 3.99
N GLU A 98 14.63 7.67 4.20
CA GLU A 98 15.23 6.83 3.14
C GLU A 98 14.24 5.78 2.65
N TRP A 99 13.47 5.18 3.57
CA TRP A 99 12.44 4.21 3.22
C TRP A 99 11.37 4.83 2.32
N LEU A 100 10.88 6.04 2.64
CA LEU A 100 9.91 6.74 1.80
C LEU A 100 10.44 7.04 0.40
N ASN A 101 11.68 7.52 0.29
CA ASN A 101 12.29 7.83 -1.00
C ASN A 101 12.37 6.59 -1.90
N LYS A 102 12.73 5.43 -1.34
CA LYS A 102 12.77 4.16 -2.08
C LYS A 102 11.40 3.77 -2.65
N ILE A 103 10.33 3.94 -1.86
CA ILE A 103 8.96 3.65 -2.30
C ILE A 103 8.56 4.57 -3.46
N ASP A 104 8.91 5.86 -3.38
CA ASP A 104 8.48 6.89 -4.34
C ASP A 104 9.30 6.88 -5.67
N GLU A 105 10.53 6.36 -5.68
CA GLU A 105 11.41 6.33 -6.86
C GLU A 105 11.14 5.17 -7.84
N THR A 106 10.39 4.15 -7.45
CA THR A 106 10.23 2.93 -8.25
C THR A 106 9.23 3.10 -9.39
N ASN A 107 9.73 3.19 -10.62
CA ASN A 107 8.93 3.24 -11.84
C ASN A 107 9.24 2.08 -12.79
N SER A 108 8.15 1.44 -13.22
CA SER A 108 7.99 0.52 -14.37
C SER A 108 8.36 -0.96 -14.19
N SER A 109 7.50 -1.79 -14.80
CA SER A 109 7.58 -3.24 -14.84
C SER A 109 7.21 -3.72 -16.26
N GLU A 110 7.96 -4.69 -16.80
CA GLU A 110 8.00 -5.04 -18.24
C GLU A 110 6.84 -5.92 -18.77
N TYR A 111 5.94 -6.45 -17.92
CA TYR A 111 4.99 -7.50 -18.34
C TYR A 111 3.51 -7.11 -18.27
N ALA A 112 3.06 -6.10 -18.99
CA ALA A 112 1.67 -5.65 -18.90
C ALA A 112 0.72 -6.30 -19.92
N ASN A 113 -0.37 -6.95 -19.46
CA ASN A 113 -1.54 -7.30 -20.31
C ASN A 113 -2.32 -6.04 -20.73
N ARG A 114 -2.39 -5.02 -19.84
CA ARG A 114 -2.86 -3.66 -20.15
C ARG A 114 -1.86 -2.63 -19.63
N ARG A 115 -1.50 -1.67 -20.47
CA ARG A 115 -0.63 -0.54 -20.08
C ARG A 115 -1.43 0.52 -19.32
N ARG A 116 -0.74 1.36 -18.55
CA ARG A 116 -1.33 2.47 -17.75
C ARG A 116 -2.34 1.99 -16.68
N ILE A 117 -2.04 0.88 -16.03
CA ILE A 117 -2.78 0.38 -14.88
C ILE A 117 -1.90 0.47 -13.63
N TYR A 118 -2.51 0.59 -12.46
CA TYR A 118 -1.85 0.25 -11.21
C TYR A 118 -1.78 -1.28 -11.12
N THR A 119 -0.57 -1.83 -11.02
CA THR A 119 -0.35 -3.28 -10.83
C THR A 119 -0.91 -3.71 -9.47
N ASP A 120 -1.45 -4.93 -9.39
CA ASP A 120 -2.04 -5.46 -8.16
C ASP A 120 -0.97 -5.86 -7.13
N THR A 121 0.06 -6.53 -7.62
CA THR A 121 1.25 -6.94 -6.86
C THR A 121 2.52 -6.61 -7.65
N ILE A 122 3.66 -6.60 -6.97
CA ILE A 122 4.99 -6.57 -7.60
C ILE A 122 5.81 -7.72 -7.02
N ASN A 123 6.51 -8.46 -7.88
CA ASN A 123 7.36 -9.58 -7.52
C ASN A 123 6.63 -10.82 -7.00
N SER A 124 5.36 -11.05 -7.40
CA SER A 124 4.69 -12.31 -7.09
C SER A 124 5.41 -13.53 -7.69
N PHE A 125 5.15 -14.72 -7.16
CA PHE A 125 5.64 -15.97 -7.73
C PHE A 125 5.07 -16.19 -9.15
N LEU A 126 3.74 -16.01 -9.30
CA LEU A 126 3.06 -16.08 -10.59
C LEU A 126 3.09 -14.72 -11.27
N LYS A 127 4.17 -14.40 -12.01
CA LYS A 127 4.42 -13.06 -12.57
C LYS A 127 3.25 -12.39 -13.31
N TRP A 128 2.35 -13.14 -13.92
CA TRP A 128 1.18 -12.57 -14.59
C TRP A 128 0.14 -11.98 -13.61
N THR A 129 0.13 -12.38 -12.33
CA THR A 129 -0.80 -11.86 -11.30
C THR A 129 -0.50 -10.41 -10.95
N ASP A 130 0.77 -10.00 -11.03
CA ASP A 130 1.22 -8.61 -10.82
C ASP A 130 0.43 -7.61 -11.69
N PHE A 131 0.04 -8.04 -12.90
CA PHE A 131 -0.56 -7.16 -13.92
C PHE A 131 -2.06 -7.34 -14.08
N GLN A 132 -2.71 -8.00 -13.12
CA GLN A 132 -4.16 -8.08 -13.11
C GLN A 132 -4.76 -6.74 -12.68
N VAL A 133 -5.75 -6.25 -13.42
CA VAL A 133 -6.55 -5.11 -12.99
C VAL A 133 -7.51 -5.58 -11.91
N ARG A 134 -7.22 -5.23 -10.66
CA ARG A 134 -8.02 -5.56 -9.48
C ARG A 134 -8.33 -4.30 -8.68
N PRO A 135 -9.40 -4.26 -7.88
CA PRO A 135 -9.81 -3.05 -7.18
C PRO A 135 -8.90 -2.64 -6.01
N ASN A 136 -7.85 -3.40 -5.70
CA ASN A 136 -6.99 -3.16 -4.53
C ASN A 136 -6.28 -1.79 -4.56
N PHE A 137 -5.93 -1.27 -5.75
CA PHE A 137 -5.31 0.06 -5.87
C PHE A 137 -6.24 1.19 -5.41
N ILE A 138 -7.56 0.98 -5.40
CA ILE A 138 -8.54 1.96 -4.93
C ILE A 138 -8.33 2.26 -3.45
N ILE A 139 -7.91 1.28 -2.65
CA ILE A 139 -7.60 1.47 -1.23
C ILE A 139 -6.44 2.47 -1.09
N ALA A 140 -5.37 2.28 -1.86
CA ALA A 140 -4.25 3.22 -1.89
C ALA A 140 -4.67 4.62 -2.38
N ALA A 141 -5.51 4.68 -3.41
CA ALA A 141 -6.02 5.94 -3.96
C ALA A 141 -6.93 6.70 -2.96
N ILE A 142 -7.79 6.00 -2.22
CA ILE A 142 -8.65 6.59 -1.17
C ILE A 142 -7.78 7.23 -0.09
N ILE A 143 -6.71 6.56 0.35
CA ILE A 143 -5.81 7.11 1.37
C ILE A 143 -5.17 8.41 0.90
N LEU A 144 -4.69 8.46 -0.35
CA LEU A 144 -4.14 9.68 -0.95
C LEU A 144 -5.19 10.79 -1.09
N ALA A 145 -6.42 10.43 -1.47
CA ALA A 145 -7.52 11.37 -1.55
C ALA A 145 -7.91 11.95 -0.18
N LEU A 146 -7.95 11.10 0.86
CA LEU A 146 -8.21 11.54 2.24
C LEU A 146 -7.13 12.50 2.74
N LYS A 147 -5.86 12.27 2.40
CA LYS A 147 -4.78 13.20 2.74
C LYS A 147 -4.91 14.55 2.04
N GLN A 148 -5.42 14.58 0.80
CA GLN A 148 -5.76 15.83 0.13
C GLN A 148 -6.93 16.55 0.82
N VAL A 149 -7.98 15.83 1.22
CA VAL A 149 -9.09 16.40 1.98
C VAL A 149 -8.60 16.98 3.31
N GLU A 150 -7.76 16.25 4.03
CA GLU A 150 -7.13 16.69 5.27
C GLU A 150 -6.30 17.97 5.07
N THR A 151 -5.48 18.03 4.02
CA THR A 151 -4.56 19.15 3.78
C THR A 151 -5.28 20.40 3.25
N ILE A 152 -6.26 20.23 2.37
CA ILE A 152 -6.87 21.33 1.59
C ILE A 152 -8.19 21.78 2.23
N LEU A 153 -9.02 20.81 2.60
CA LEU A 153 -10.42 21.07 2.96
C LEU A 153 -10.67 21.02 4.47
N LEU A 154 -9.80 20.44 5.30
CA LEU A 154 -10.03 20.39 6.73
C LEU A 154 -9.95 21.80 7.35
N GLY A 155 -11.00 22.20 8.05
CA GLY A 155 -11.08 23.42 8.84
C GLY A 155 -11.19 23.09 10.33
N LYS A 156 -11.19 24.14 11.17
CA LYS A 156 -11.17 23.99 12.65
C LYS A 156 -12.36 23.18 13.21
N TYR A 157 -13.53 23.28 12.58
CA TYR A 157 -14.78 22.69 13.08
C TYR A 157 -15.53 21.84 12.03
N GLY A 158 -14.93 21.61 10.85
CA GLY A 158 -15.60 20.91 9.76
C GLY A 158 -14.76 20.86 8.49
N ILE A 159 -15.34 20.33 7.41
CA ILE A 159 -14.69 20.20 6.10
C ILE A 159 -15.25 21.30 5.17
N LYS A 160 -14.36 22.08 4.56
CA LYS A 160 -14.71 23.06 3.53
C LYS A 160 -15.33 22.34 2.34
N THR A 161 -16.41 22.89 1.81
CA THR A 161 -17.14 22.32 0.65
C THR A 161 -16.43 22.59 -0.69
N LEU A 162 -15.47 23.52 -0.71
CA LEU A 162 -14.63 23.88 -1.86
C LEU A 162 -13.26 24.35 -1.36
N ASP A 163 -12.22 24.21 -2.17
CA ASP A 163 -10.87 24.74 -1.89
C ASP A 163 -10.93 26.26 -1.69
N SER A 164 -10.34 26.75 -0.59
CA SER A 164 -10.30 28.18 -0.27
C SER A 164 -9.52 29.03 -1.28
N THR A 165 -8.74 28.42 -2.17
CA THR A 165 -8.00 29.08 -3.24
C THR A 165 -8.80 29.19 -4.55
N ASP A 166 -9.95 28.52 -4.67
CA ASP A 166 -10.80 28.58 -5.85
C ASP A 166 -11.45 29.97 -5.97
N TYR A 167 -11.51 30.53 -7.19
CA TYR A 167 -12.12 31.83 -7.46
C TYR A 167 -13.60 31.92 -7.02
N LYS A 168 -14.32 30.79 -7.00
CA LYS A 168 -15.72 30.71 -6.56
C LYS A 168 -15.88 30.36 -5.08
N TYR A 169 -14.79 30.27 -4.31
CA TYR A 169 -14.88 29.99 -2.88
C TYR A 169 -15.59 31.13 -2.13
N ALA A 170 -16.75 30.80 -1.56
CA ALA A 170 -17.48 31.65 -0.62
C ALA A 170 -17.76 30.83 0.64
N GLY A 171 -16.96 31.04 1.69
CA GLY A 171 -17.06 30.29 2.95
C GLY A 171 -18.23 30.68 3.83
N ASP A 172 -18.85 31.84 3.58
CA ASP A 172 -19.97 32.37 4.34
C ASP A 172 -21.31 32.01 3.68
N TYR A 173 -22.15 31.27 4.39
CA TYR A 173 -23.51 30.99 3.97
C TYR A 173 -24.46 32.08 4.48
N VAL A 174 -24.97 32.93 3.57
CA VAL A 174 -25.93 33.98 3.88
C VAL A 174 -27.26 33.69 3.19
N ASN A 175 -28.28 33.33 3.96
CA ASN A 175 -29.62 32.93 3.48
C ASN A 175 -30.67 34.04 3.61
N ASN A 176 -30.27 35.26 3.96
CA ASN A 176 -31.18 36.39 4.19
C ASN A 176 -30.76 37.64 3.41
N HIS A 177 -29.98 37.44 2.34
CA HIS A 177 -29.71 38.48 1.37
C HIS A 177 -30.84 38.45 0.32
N ASP A 178 -31.84 39.31 0.52
CA ASP A 178 -32.79 39.71 -0.52
C ASP A 178 -32.22 40.86 -1.35
#